data_AF-A0A523ZR85-F1
#
_entry.id   AF-A0A523ZR85-F1
#
_cell.length_a   1.000
_cell.length_b   1.000
_cell.length_c   1.000
_cell.angle_alpha   90.00
_cell.angle_beta   90.00
_cell.angle_gamma   90.00
#
_symmetry.space_group_name_H-M   'P 1'
#
loop_
_entity.id
_entity.type
_entity.pdbx_description
1 polymer ?
#
loop_
_entity_poly.entity_id
_entity_poly.type
_entity_poly.pdbx_seq_one_letter_code
_entity_poly.pdbx_strand_id
1 'polypeptide(L)'
;MPPKKSFDNEKYLKEQASAILERVKMFNNKLYLEFGGKLLFDYHASRVLPGFDPNVKMRLLQKLKDRADILLCIYAGDIERKKVRADFGITYDVDALKLIDDLREWGLSVLGVVITRFDNQPSARIFKNKLERRGIKVYTHGFTKGYPTDVEVIVSDEGYGANGYIPSEKPLIVVTGPGPGSGKLATCLSQLYHDYKRGIKAGYAKFETFPIWDLPLKHPVNLAYEAATADIGDFNLIDSFHLEAYGKSAVNYNRDVEIFPVLKRILEKLTGAESMYKSPTDMGVNRASSGISDDKAVQEAAKQEVIRRYFRYSCEYVMGFVDNDTVQRVELLMKKLNVQPEHRRVVKPAKKAALEAKAAKKGHKGIFCGAAIELKNGSIVTGKNSPLMHAASSLVLNAVKELAEIPDHLHILSPEIIDSISSLKKDILNAKSISLDLEESLISLSISATSNPTAKLALSKLRELEGCEVHLTHIPTPGDEAGLKRLGVNLTSEPNFSTKDLFTS
;
A
#
# COMPACT_ATOMS: atom_id res chain seq x y z
N MET A 1 6.29 8.55 23.68
CA MET A 1 7.24 7.42 23.48
C MET A 1 7.07 6.96 22.04
N PRO A 2 8.16 6.74 21.28
CA PRO A 2 8.03 6.13 19.95
C PRO A 2 7.30 4.78 20.08
N PRO A 3 6.49 4.38 19.08
CA PRO A 3 5.78 3.11 19.15
C PRO A 3 6.79 2.00 19.42
N LYS A 4 6.56 1.25 20.50
CA LYS A 4 7.39 0.10 20.88
C LYS A 4 7.43 -0.83 19.68
N LYS A 5 8.64 -1.13 19.17
CA LYS A 5 8.80 -2.10 18.08
C LYS A 5 8.20 -3.43 18.56
N SER A 6 7.17 -3.88 17.87
CA SER A 6 6.43 -5.11 18.13
C SER A 6 6.63 -6.15 17.02
N PHE A 7 7.48 -5.85 16.05
CA PHE A 7 7.90 -6.73 14.98
C PHE A 7 9.42 -6.79 14.82
N ASP A 8 9.99 -8.00 14.81
CA ASP A 8 11.40 -8.30 14.59
C ASP A 8 11.63 -8.72 13.13
N ASN A 9 12.21 -7.80 12.34
CA ASN A 9 12.52 -8.07 10.94
C ASN A 9 13.61 -9.12 10.74
N GLU A 10 14.61 -9.22 11.62
CA GLU A 10 15.71 -10.18 11.41
C GLU A 10 15.23 -11.61 11.66
N LYS A 11 14.45 -11.79 12.72
CA LYS A 11 13.81 -13.08 12.99
C LYS A 11 12.88 -13.47 11.84
N TYR A 12 12.00 -12.57 11.43
CA TYR A 12 11.11 -12.79 10.29
C TYR A 12 11.86 -13.15 9.00
N LEU A 13 12.88 -12.36 8.62
CA LEU A 13 13.66 -12.59 7.41
C LEU A 13 14.36 -13.94 7.42
N LYS A 14 14.90 -14.36 8.57
CA LYS A 14 15.55 -15.67 8.73
C LYS A 14 14.55 -16.81 8.53
N GLU A 15 13.40 -16.75 9.21
CA GLU A 15 12.37 -17.80 9.11
C GLU A 15 11.73 -17.84 7.72
N GLN A 16 11.44 -16.67 7.14
CA GLN A 16 10.83 -16.56 5.82
C GLN A 16 11.77 -17.06 4.72
N ALA A 17 13.06 -16.72 4.77
CA ALA A 17 14.05 -17.23 3.83
C ALA A 17 14.22 -18.75 3.96
N SER A 18 14.26 -19.29 5.19
CA SER A 18 14.34 -20.74 5.42
C SER A 18 13.13 -21.46 4.82
N ALA A 19 11.91 -20.97 5.10
CA ALA A 19 10.68 -21.58 4.59
C ALA A 19 10.62 -21.60 3.05
N ILE A 20 11.06 -20.53 2.39
CA ILE A 20 11.15 -20.48 0.92
C ILE A 20 12.17 -21.51 0.40
N LEU A 21 13.37 -21.55 0.98
CA LEU A 21 14.42 -22.47 0.54
C LEU A 21 14.08 -23.94 0.82
N GLU A 22 13.38 -24.23 1.91
CA GLU A 22 12.82 -25.56 2.20
C GLU A 22 11.79 -25.95 1.15
N ARG A 23 10.89 -25.03 0.76
CA ARG A 23 9.93 -25.28 -0.31
C ARG A 23 10.61 -25.55 -1.65
N VAL A 24 11.67 -24.81 -1.98
CA VAL A 24 12.47 -25.06 -3.20
C VAL A 24 13.05 -26.49 -3.21
N LYS A 25 13.57 -26.96 -2.07
CA LYS A 25 14.14 -28.31 -1.96
C LYS A 25 13.11 -29.42 -2.15
N MET A 26 11.85 -29.18 -1.78
CA MET A 26 10.76 -30.15 -1.96
C MET A 26 10.44 -30.43 -3.43
N PHE A 27 10.76 -29.50 -4.35
CA PHE A 27 10.45 -29.60 -5.78
C PHE A 27 11.69 -29.76 -6.64
N ASN A 28 12.53 -30.74 -6.33
CA ASN A 28 13.75 -31.06 -7.09
C ASN A 28 14.59 -29.82 -7.46
N ASN A 29 14.63 -28.85 -6.53
CA ASN A 29 15.37 -27.60 -6.66
C ASN A 29 14.91 -26.65 -7.79
N LYS A 30 13.60 -26.63 -8.13
CA LYS A 30 13.01 -25.57 -8.96
C LYS A 30 11.62 -25.15 -8.47
N LEU A 31 11.41 -23.86 -8.19
CA LEU A 31 10.15 -23.33 -7.65
C LEU A 31 9.76 -22.01 -8.32
N TYR A 32 8.55 -21.93 -8.86
CA TYR A 32 7.89 -20.66 -9.19
C TYR A 32 7.13 -20.15 -7.98
N LEU A 33 7.56 -19.01 -7.44
CA LEU A 33 6.99 -18.39 -6.25
C LEU A 33 6.24 -17.12 -6.64
N GLU A 34 4.90 -17.18 -6.57
CA GLU A 34 4.07 -15.97 -6.75
C GLU A 34 4.25 -15.05 -5.54
N PHE A 35 4.80 -13.86 -5.78
CA PHE A 35 4.86 -12.79 -4.79
C PHE A 35 3.59 -11.93 -4.89
N GLY A 36 2.71 -12.10 -3.90
CA GLY A 36 1.53 -11.28 -3.72
C GLY A 36 1.81 -9.99 -2.93
N GLY A 37 0.92 -9.01 -3.10
CA GLY A 37 1.03 -7.69 -2.49
C GLY A 37 2.19 -6.83 -3.03
N LYS A 38 2.50 -5.77 -2.29
CA LYS A 38 3.53 -4.79 -2.66
C LYS A 38 4.92 -5.34 -2.32
N LEU A 39 5.92 -5.13 -3.19
CA LEU A 39 7.33 -5.46 -2.93
C LEU A 39 8.06 -4.40 -2.11
N LEU A 40 7.76 -3.15 -2.42
CA LEU A 40 8.32 -1.94 -1.82
C LEU A 40 7.19 -1.14 -1.20
N PHE A 41 7.54 -0.37 -0.16
CA PHE A 41 6.64 0.59 0.45
C PHE A 41 5.33 -0.05 0.96
N ASP A 42 5.43 -1.23 1.58
CA ASP A 42 4.28 -1.87 2.24
C ASP A 42 3.94 -1.15 3.56
N TYR A 43 3.47 0.09 3.42
CA TYR A 43 3.11 0.95 4.54
C TYR A 43 1.88 0.45 5.30
N HIS A 44 1.08 -0.44 4.69
CA HIS A 44 0.01 -1.10 5.43
C HIS A 44 0.62 -2.07 6.46
N ALA A 45 1.53 -2.95 6.02
CA ALA A 45 2.23 -3.85 6.93
C ALA A 45 2.99 -3.09 8.02
N SER A 46 3.69 -2.00 7.69
CA SER A 46 4.45 -1.21 8.69
C SER A 46 3.57 -0.55 9.76
N ARG A 47 2.33 -0.16 9.41
CA ARG A 47 1.36 0.41 10.36
C ARG A 47 0.64 -0.65 11.18
N VAL A 48 0.36 -1.82 10.60
CA VAL A 48 -0.31 -2.93 11.28
C VAL A 48 0.64 -3.72 12.19
N LEU A 49 1.91 -3.82 11.81
CA LEU A 49 2.97 -4.53 12.53
C LEU A 49 4.08 -3.53 12.91
N PRO A 50 3.94 -2.72 13.98
CA PRO A 50 4.93 -1.71 14.35
C PRO A 50 6.37 -2.23 14.41
N GLY A 51 7.22 -1.70 13.54
CA GLY A 51 8.60 -2.15 13.38
C GLY A 51 8.84 -2.94 12.10
N PHE A 52 7.81 -3.44 11.42
CA PHE A 52 7.92 -4.06 10.10
C PHE A 52 8.47 -3.05 9.09
N ASP A 53 9.58 -3.43 8.47
CA ASP A 53 10.24 -2.62 7.45
C ASP A 53 9.39 -2.62 6.17
N PRO A 54 8.93 -1.45 5.68
CA PRO A 54 8.08 -1.38 4.48
C PRO A 54 8.75 -1.98 3.23
N ASN A 55 10.07 -2.19 3.25
CA ASN A 55 10.86 -2.79 2.17
C ASN A 55 11.38 -4.19 2.53
N VAL A 56 10.80 -4.87 3.53
CA VAL A 56 11.30 -6.16 4.00
C VAL A 56 11.32 -7.24 2.90
N LYS A 57 10.38 -7.21 1.95
CA LYS A 57 10.37 -8.16 0.82
C LYS A 57 11.56 -7.95 -0.12
N MET A 58 12.01 -6.71 -0.29
CA MET A 58 13.25 -6.42 -1.03
C MET A 58 14.48 -6.95 -0.30
N ARG A 59 14.54 -6.77 1.02
CA ARG A 59 15.61 -7.33 1.86
C ARG A 59 15.62 -8.87 1.80
N LEU A 60 14.45 -9.50 1.78
CA LEU A 60 14.30 -10.94 1.58
C LEU A 60 14.85 -11.36 0.21
N LEU A 61 14.45 -10.68 -0.87
CA LEU A 61 14.95 -10.97 -2.22
C LEU A 61 16.47 -10.77 -2.32
N GLN A 62 17.01 -9.74 -1.69
CA GLN A 62 18.45 -9.49 -1.64
C GLN A 62 19.22 -10.64 -0.97
N LYS A 63 18.68 -11.21 0.13
CA LYS A 63 19.24 -12.41 0.77
C LYS A 63 19.17 -13.66 -0.13
N LEU A 64 18.24 -13.69 -1.09
CA LEU A 64 18.02 -14.81 -2.01
C LEU A 64 18.61 -14.57 -3.41
N LYS A 65 19.29 -13.43 -3.65
CA LYS A 65 19.68 -12.94 -4.99
C LYS A 65 20.47 -13.95 -5.83
N ASP A 66 21.35 -14.73 -5.19
CA ASP A 66 22.22 -15.69 -5.88
C ASP A 66 21.46 -16.96 -6.30
N ARG A 67 20.23 -17.14 -5.80
CA ARG A 67 19.38 -18.31 -6.04
C ARG A 67 18.02 -17.96 -6.65
N ALA A 68 17.74 -16.67 -6.85
CA ALA A 68 16.45 -16.16 -7.32
C ALA A 68 16.55 -15.40 -8.65
N ASP A 69 15.75 -15.80 -9.63
CA ASP A 69 15.42 -15.02 -10.82
C ASP A 69 14.10 -14.29 -10.59
N ILE A 70 13.93 -13.09 -11.15
CA ILE A 70 12.72 -12.28 -10.96
C ILE A 70 12.01 -12.06 -12.30
N LEU A 71 10.76 -12.49 -12.39
CA LEU A 71 9.85 -12.21 -13.49
C LEU A 71 8.83 -11.16 -13.08
N LEU A 72 8.68 -10.14 -13.92
CA LEU A 72 7.70 -9.08 -13.71
C LEU A 72 6.52 -9.25 -14.67
N CYS A 73 5.35 -9.57 -14.15
CA CYS A 73 4.12 -9.67 -14.92
C CYS A 73 3.36 -8.33 -14.96
N ILE A 74 2.85 -7.95 -16.12
CA ILE A 74 1.94 -6.81 -16.31
C ILE A 74 0.84 -7.18 -17.29
N TYR A 75 -0.41 -6.83 -16.97
CA TYR A 75 -1.55 -7.10 -17.85
C TYR A 75 -1.63 -6.07 -18.98
N ALA A 76 -1.64 -6.52 -20.23
CA ALA A 76 -1.77 -5.67 -21.42
C ALA A 76 -2.99 -4.74 -21.36
N GLY A 77 -4.14 -5.24 -20.88
CA GLY A 77 -5.34 -4.44 -20.72
C GLY A 77 -5.14 -3.30 -19.73
N ASP A 78 -4.45 -3.50 -18.61
CA ASP A 78 -4.19 -2.44 -17.63
C ASP A 78 -3.26 -1.33 -18.16
N ILE A 79 -2.38 -1.66 -19.10
CA ILE A 79 -1.59 -0.66 -19.87
C ILE A 79 -2.51 0.17 -20.76
N GLU A 80 -3.41 -0.49 -21.50
CA GLU A 80 -4.27 0.18 -22.49
C GLU A 80 -5.24 1.19 -21.87
N ARG A 81 -5.85 0.84 -20.73
CA ARG A 81 -6.74 1.75 -19.97
C ARG A 81 -6.00 2.67 -19.00
N LYS A 82 -4.65 2.72 -19.06
CA LYS A 82 -3.81 3.56 -18.20
C LYS A 82 -4.19 3.45 -16.72
N LYS A 83 -4.36 2.21 -16.25
CA LYS A 83 -4.79 1.96 -14.87
C LYS A 83 -3.82 2.64 -13.90
N VAL A 84 -4.36 3.45 -13.00
CA VAL A 84 -3.58 4.21 -12.01
C VAL A 84 -3.46 3.41 -10.72
N ARG A 85 -2.26 3.40 -10.13
CA ARG A 85 -2.00 2.84 -8.81
C ARG A 85 -2.23 3.92 -7.75
N ALA A 86 -3.23 3.72 -6.89
CA ALA A 86 -3.68 4.72 -5.91
C ALA A 86 -2.60 5.21 -4.94
N ASP A 87 -1.60 4.39 -4.59
CA ASP A 87 -0.53 4.77 -3.65
C ASP A 87 0.37 5.90 -4.18
N PHE A 88 0.68 5.84 -5.48
CA PHE A 88 1.67 6.70 -6.12
C PHE A 88 1.05 7.68 -7.11
N GLY A 89 -0.19 7.48 -7.54
CA GLY A 89 -0.84 8.30 -8.56
C GLY A 89 -0.24 8.13 -9.96
N ILE A 90 0.55 7.06 -10.19
CA ILE A 90 1.16 6.73 -11.48
C ILE A 90 0.47 5.54 -12.12
N THR A 91 0.56 5.43 -13.44
CA THR A 91 0.00 4.31 -14.20
C THR A 91 0.82 3.03 -14.01
N TYR A 92 0.19 1.87 -14.20
CA TYR A 92 0.81 0.54 -13.97
C TYR A 92 2.05 0.29 -14.85
N ASP A 93 2.10 0.83 -16.06
CA ASP A 93 3.26 0.75 -16.94
C ASP A 93 4.44 1.58 -16.41
N VAL A 94 4.18 2.76 -15.86
CA VAL A 94 5.19 3.59 -15.19
C VAL A 94 5.65 2.91 -13.89
N ASP A 95 4.73 2.34 -13.11
CA ASP A 95 5.04 1.58 -11.89
C ASP A 95 5.91 0.34 -12.19
N ALA A 96 5.65 -0.36 -13.30
CA ALA A 96 6.50 -1.46 -13.74
C ALA A 96 7.93 -1.01 -14.10
N LEU A 97 8.08 0.13 -14.79
CA LEU A 97 9.40 0.70 -15.09
C LEU A 97 10.12 1.10 -13.79
N LYS A 98 9.42 1.79 -12.90
CA LYS A 98 9.95 2.19 -11.59
C LYS A 98 10.39 0.97 -10.79
N LEU A 99 9.60 -0.10 -10.75
CA LEU A 99 9.96 -1.32 -10.04
C LEU A 99 11.22 -2.00 -10.62
N ILE A 100 11.43 -1.95 -11.94
CA ILE A 100 12.66 -2.47 -12.56
C ILE A 100 13.87 -1.65 -12.10
N ASP A 101 13.75 -0.33 -12.06
CA ASP A 101 14.83 0.54 -11.62
C ASP A 101 15.09 0.40 -10.11
N ASP A 102 14.04 0.35 -9.28
CA ASP A 102 14.14 0.09 -7.84
C ASP A 102 14.80 -1.28 -7.57
N LEU A 103 14.46 -2.33 -8.32
CA LEU A 103 15.13 -3.63 -8.21
C LEU A 103 16.63 -3.51 -8.48
N ARG A 104 17.01 -2.76 -9.53
CA ARG A 104 18.41 -2.56 -9.91
C ARG A 104 19.19 -1.81 -8.83
N GLU A 105 18.60 -0.78 -8.21
CA GLU A 105 19.22 -0.04 -7.09
C GLU A 105 19.53 -0.95 -5.89
N TRP A 106 18.72 -1.99 -5.68
CA TRP A 106 18.93 -2.98 -4.63
C TRP A 106 19.87 -4.12 -5.01
N GLY A 107 20.49 -4.07 -6.20
CA GLY A 107 21.37 -5.10 -6.74
C GLY A 107 20.62 -6.35 -7.21
N LEU A 108 19.33 -6.21 -7.53
CA LEU A 108 18.49 -7.27 -8.09
C LEU A 108 18.25 -6.99 -9.58
N SER A 109 18.13 -8.03 -10.38
CA SER A 109 17.85 -7.90 -11.82
C SER A 109 16.66 -8.75 -12.20
N VAL A 110 15.83 -8.23 -13.11
CA VAL A 110 14.73 -8.99 -13.70
C VAL A 110 15.28 -9.92 -14.77
N LEU A 111 14.83 -11.17 -14.76
CA LEU A 111 15.03 -12.13 -15.83
C LEU A 111 14.29 -11.68 -17.10
N GLY A 112 13.12 -11.05 -16.92
CA GLY A 112 12.34 -10.45 -17.99
C GLY A 112 10.98 -9.94 -17.52
N VAL A 113 10.28 -9.30 -18.43
CA VAL A 113 8.90 -8.81 -18.24
C VAL A 113 7.94 -9.67 -19.04
N VAL A 114 6.86 -10.14 -18.41
CA VAL A 114 5.80 -10.91 -19.05
C VAL A 114 4.58 -10.01 -19.22
N ILE A 115 4.26 -9.65 -20.47
CA ILE A 115 3.03 -8.94 -20.79
C ILE A 115 1.93 -9.99 -20.96
N THR A 116 1.03 -10.07 -19.99
CA THR A 116 -0.02 -11.09 -19.92
C THR A 116 -1.27 -10.65 -20.66
N ARG A 117 -2.02 -11.63 -21.19
CA ARG A 117 -3.21 -11.43 -22.03
C ARG A 117 -2.96 -10.42 -23.16
N PHE A 118 -1.78 -10.55 -23.77
CA PHE A 118 -1.34 -9.71 -24.86
C PHE A 118 -2.09 -10.10 -26.14
N ASP A 119 -2.67 -9.09 -26.80
CA ASP A 119 -3.46 -9.24 -28.03
C ASP A 119 -3.15 -8.11 -29.02
N ASN A 120 -1.86 -7.73 -29.10
CA ASN A 120 -1.34 -6.68 -29.98
C ASN A 120 -1.93 -5.27 -29.76
N GLN A 121 -2.42 -4.98 -28.55
CA GLN A 121 -2.93 -3.65 -28.22
C GLN A 121 -1.85 -2.57 -28.43
N PRO A 122 -2.18 -1.38 -28.98
CA PRO A 122 -1.18 -0.38 -29.36
C PRO A 122 -0.29 0.09 -28.21
N SER A 123 -0.88 0.38 -27.04
CA SER A 123 -0.13 0.87 -25.88
C SER A 123 0.80 -0.20 -25.32
N ALA A 124 0.35 -1.47 -25.30
CA ALA A 124 1.16 -2.61 -24.90
C ALA A 124 2.34 -2.86 -25.86
N ARG A 125 2.15 -2.67 -27.18
CA ARG A 125 3.25 -2.76 -28.17
C ARG A 125 4.30 -1.67 -27.96
N ILE A 126 3.89 -0.44 -27.68
CA ILE A 126 4.81 0.67 -27.37
C ILE A 126 5.62 0.35 -26.11
N PHE A 127 4.96 -0.14 -25.07
CA PHE A 127 5.60 -0.55 -23.82
C PHE A 127 6.61 -1.68 -24.04
N LYS A 128 6.23 -2.74 -24.76
CA LYS A 128 7.11 -3.84 -25.19
C LYS A 128 8.36 -3.31 -25.89
N ASN A 129 8.18 -2.49 -26.93
CA ASN A 129 9.28 -1.94 -27.71
C ASN A 129 10.20 -1.05 -26.86
N LYS A 130 9.65 -0.28 -25.91
CA LYS A 130 10.41 0.57 -24.98
C LYS A 130 11.33 -0.26 -24.09
N LEU A 131 10.86 -1.39 -23.59
CA LEU A 131 11.65 -2.31 -22.76
C LEU A 131 12.74 -3.02 -23.57
N GLU A 132 12.37 -3.58 -24.73
CA GLU A 132 13.31 -4.31 -25.60
C GLU A 132 14.46 -3.42 -26.07
N ARG A 133 14.18 -2.16 -26.45
CA ARG A 133 15.20 -1.16 -26.83
C ARG A 133 16.14 -0.76 -25.69
N ARG A 134 15.78 -1.07 -24.44
CA ARG A 134 16.61 -0.86 -23.25
C ARG A 134 17.28 -2.16 -22.77
N GLY A 135 17.29 -3.20 -23.60
CA GLY A 135 17.94 -4.48 -23.31
C GLY A 135 17.18 -5.36 -22.32
N ILE A 136 15.91 -5.05 -22.04
CA ILE A 136 15.07 -5.87 -21.15
C ILE A 136 14.34 -6.91 -21.99
N LYS A 137 14.49 -8.20 -21.64
CA LYS A 137 13.77 -9.29 -22.29
C LYS A 137 12.27 -9.17 -22.00
N VAL A 138 11.45 -9.25 -23.03
CA VAL A 138 9.99 -9.21 -22.92
C VAL A 138 9.38 -10.48 -23.51
N TYR A 139 8.45 -11.08 -22.76
CA TYR A 139 7.65 -12.23 -23.16
C TYR A 139 6.20 -11.81 -23.24
N THR A 140 5.44 -12.43 -24.14
CA THR A 140 4.01 -12.19 -24.30
C THR A 140 3.24 -13.47 -24.05
N HIS A 141 2.29 -13.44 -23.13
CA HIS A 141 1.36 -14.53 -22.89
C HIS A 141 -0.03 -14.12 -23.39
N GLY A 142 -0.69 -15.00 -24.14
CA GLY A 142 -2.05 -14.79 -24.61
C GLY A 142 -3.09 -15.01 -23.51
N PHE A 143 -4.37 -14.93 -23.89
CA PHE A 143 -5.43 -15.46 -23.04
C PHE A 143 -5.35 -16.99 -23.03
N THR A 144 -5.30 -17.62 -21.84
CA THR A 144 -5.29 -19.08 -21.72
C THR A 144 -6.68 -19.64 -22.00
N LYS A 145 -6.81 -20.38 -23.10
CA LYS A 145 -8.07 -21.03 -23.50
C LYS A 145 -8.57 -21.97 -22.40
N GLY A 146 -9.89 -21.96 -22.16
CA GLY A 146 -10.54 -22.81 -21.15
C GLY A 146 -10.41 -22.32 -19.69
N TYR A 147 -9.60 -21.29 -19.42
CA TYR A 147 -9.38 -20.82 -18.05
C TYR A 147 -10.61 -20.14 -17.44
N PRO A 148 -10.99 -20.42 -16.17
CA PRO A 148 -10.34 -21.34 -15.24
C PRO A 148 -10.93 -22.76 -15.20
N THR A 149 -12.02 -23.05 -15.90
CA THR A 149 -12.86 -24.23 -15.62
C THR A 149 -12.49 -25.50 -16.40
N ASP A 150 -11.94 -25.36 -17.61
CA ASP A 150 -11.63 -26.49 -18.50
C ASP A 150 -10.16 -26.92 -18.36
N VAL A 151 -9.88 -27.72 -17.34
CA VAL A 151 -8.52 -28.18 -16.99
C VAL A 151 -7.86 -28.94 -18.15
N GLU A 152 -8.63 -29.67 -18.96
CA GLU A 152 -8.10 -30.44 -20.08
C GLU A 152 -7.56 -29.52 -21.17
N VAL A 153 -8.30 -28.46 -21.51
CA VAL A 153 -7.81 -27.46 -22.47
C VAL A 153 -6.71 -26.59 -21.87
N ILE A 154 -6.82 -26.20 -20.59
CA ILE A 154 -5.81 -25.38 -19.91
C ILE A 154 -4.44 -26.09 -19.92
N VAL A 155 -4.39 -27.37 -19.58
CA VAL A 155 -3.16 -28.17 -19.47
C VAL A 155 -2.87 -28.88 -20.79
N SER A 156 -2.86 -28.12 -21.89
CA SER A 156 -2.61 -28.63 -23.25
C SER A 156 -1.71 -27.70 -24.05
N ASP A 157 -1.36 -28.12 -25.27
CA ASP A 157 -0.63 -27.28 -26.23
C ASP A 157 -1.42 -26.04 -26.66
N GLU A 158 -2.77 -26.08 -26.62
CA GLU A 158 -3.62 -24.92 -26.92
C GLU A 158 -3.83 -23.98 -25.73
N GLY A 159 -3.62 -24.49 -24.51
CA GLY A 159 -3.76 -23.75 -23.26
C GLY A 159 -2.44 -23.12 -22.84
N TYR A 160 -1.77 -23.70 -21.84
CA TYR A 160 -0.47 -23.23 -21.38
C TYR A 160 0.64 -23.38 -22.43
N GLY A 161 0.57 -24.38 -23.32
CA GLY A 161 1.59 -24.59 -24.35
C GLY A 161 1.62 -23.52 -25.45
N ALA A 162 0.56 -22.73 -25.60
CA ALA A 162 0.49 -21.60 -26.53
C ALA A 162 1.35 -20.41 -26.08
N ASN A 163 1.70 -20.34 -24.79
CA ASN A 163 2.60 -19.33 -24.27
C ASN A 163 4.07 -19.72 -24.51
N GLY A 164 4.96 -18.72 -24.56
CA GLY A 164 6.39 -18.98 -24.71
C GLY A 164 7.02 -19.51 -23.43
N TYR A 165 7.92 -20.49 -23.56
CA TYR A 165 8.78 -20.89 -22.44
C TYR A 165 9.78 -19.79 -22.10
N ILE A 166 9.98 -19.55 -20.80
CA ILE A 166 10.93 -18.59 -20.26
C ILE A 166 12.10 -19.35 -19.64
N PRO A 167 13.27 -19.39 -20.30
CA PRO A 167 14.45 -20.04 -19.76
C PRO A 167 14.88 -19.38 -18.44
N SER A 168 15.08 -20.21 -17.41
CA SER A 168 15.55 -19.81 -16.08
C SER A 168 16.62 -20.78 -15.62
N GLU A 169 17.67 -20.25 -14.99
CA GLU A 169 18.82 -21.03 -14.51
C GLU A 169 18.76 -21.24 -13.00
N LYS A 170 18.19 -20.28 -12.29
CA LYS A 170 18.16 -20.31 -10.83
C LYS A 170 17.02 -21.17 -10.29
N PRO A 171 17.21 -21.78 -9.11
CA PRO A 171 16.24 -22.70 -8.52
C PRO A 171 14.96 -22.01 -8.02
N LEU A 172 14.99 -20.70 -7.77
CA LEU A 172 13.82 -19.93 -7.38
C LEU A 172 13.48 -18.92 -8.47
N ILE A 173 12.24 -18.94 -8.95
CA ILE A 173 11.72 -17.96 -9.89
C ILE A 173 10.63 -17.17 -9.18
N VAL A 174 10.96 -15.95 -8.78
CA VAL A 174 10.04 -15.01 -8.14
C VAL A 174 9.20 -14.34 -9.22
N VAL A 175 7.89 -14.50 -9.14
CA VAL A 175 6.95 -13.89 -10.08
C VAL A 175 6.18 -12.79 -9.38
N THR A 176 6.37 -11.54 -9.82
CA THR A 176 5.79 -10.34 -9.20
C THR A 176 5.11 -9.44 -10.23
N GLY A 177 4.51 -8.33 -9.81
CA GLY A 177 3.79 -7.39 -10.67
C GLY A 177 3.42 -6.10 -9.95
N PRO A 178 3.01 -5.04 -10.68
CA PRO A 178 2.63 -3.74 -10.10
C PRO A 178 1.37 -3.81 -9.22
N GLY A 179 0.55 -4.87 -9.35
CA GLY A 179 -0.63 -5.04 -8.51
C GLY A 179 -1.35 -6.38 -8.67
N PRO A 180 -2.57 -6.49 -8.13
CA PRO A 180 -3.44 -7.64 -8.34
C PRO A 180 -3.87 -7.73 -9.82
N GLY A 181 -4.17 -8.95 -10.28
CA GLY A 181 -4.67 -9.19 -11.64
C GLY A 181 -3.63 -9.14 -12.76
N SER A 182 -2.34 -8.95 -12.47
CA SER A 182 -1.27 -8.90 -13.50
C SER A 182 -0.96 -10.24 -14.18
N GLY A 183 -1.60 -11.34 -13.78
CA GLY A 183 -1.38 -12.67 -14.36
C GLY A 183 -0.20 -13.46 -13.79
N LYS A 184 0.19 -13.19 -12.54
CA LYS A 184 1.30 -13.87 -11.84
C LYS A 184 1.08 -15.37 -11.74
N LEU A 185 -0.01 -15.81 -11.13
CA LEU A 185 -0.41 -17.23 -11.03
C LEU A 185 -0.42 -17.94 -12.39
N ALA A 186 -1.11 -17.36 -13.38
CA ALA A 186 -1.19 -17.95 -14.72
C ALA A 186 0.20 -18.10 -15.37
N THR A 187 1.10 -17.14 -15.13
CA THR A 187 2.49 -17.21 -15.59
C THR A 187 3.24 -18.35 -14.88
N CYS A 188 3.12 -18.48 -13.56
CA CYS A 188 3.73 -19.59 -12.81
C CYS A 188 3.29 -20.94 -13.35
N LEU A 189 1.98 -21.16 -13.52
CA LEU A 189 1.43 -22.43 -13.99
C LEU A 189 1.78 -22.72 -15.46
N SER A 190 1.84 -21.68 -16.30
CA SER A 190 2.30 -21.83 -17.69
C SER A 190 3.76 -22.26 -17.76
N GLN A 191 4.63 -21.70 -16.92
CA GLN A 191 6.04 -22.10 -16.90
C GLN A 191 6.23 -23.47 -16.23
N LEU A 192 5.41 -23.80 -15.24
CA LEU A 192 5.33 -25.15 -14.67
C LEU A 192 5.00 -26.20 -15.75
N TYR A 193 3.99 -25.95 -16.59
CA TYR A 193 3.66 -26.79 -17.75
C TYR A 193 4.87 -27.04 -18.67
N HIS A 194 5.58 -25.98 -19.03
CA HIS A 194 6.74 -26.09 -19.90
C HIS A 194 7.92 -26.84 -19.28
N ASP A 195 8.14 -26.70 -17.97
CA ASP A 195 9.17 -27.45 -17.25
C ASP A 195 8.80 -28.94 -17.19
N TYR A 196 7.55 -29.29 -16.89
CA TYR A 196 7.09 -30.68 -16.90
C TYR A 196 7.17 -31.34 -18.28
N LYS A 197 6.81 -30.62 -19.36
CA LYS A 197 7.01 -31.08 -20.75
C LYS A 197 8.48 -31.37 -21.08
N ARG A 198 9.41 -30.77 -20.35
CA ARG A 198 10.88 -30.95 -20.48
C ARG A 198 11.47 -31.90 -19.44
N GLY A 199 10.64 -32.59 -18.66
CA GLY A 199 11.09 -33.51 -17.61
C GLY A 199 11.64 -32.84 -16.35
N ILE A 200 11.47 -31.52 -16.21
CA ILE A 200 11.88 -30.75 -15.03
C ILE A 200 10.72 -30.72 -14.04
N LYS A 201 10.91 -31.37 -12.88
CA LYS A 201 9.92 -31.40 -11.79
C LYS A 201 9.96 -30.13 -10.95
N ALA A 202 9.47 -29.03 -11.52
CA ALA A 202 9.35 -27.76 -10.81
C ALA A 202 8.13 -27.74 -9.88
N GLY A 203 8.10 -26.78 -8.95
CA GLY A 203 6.97 -26.54 -8.07
C GLY A 203 6.34 -25.17 -8.25
N TYR A 204 5.21 -24.98 -7.60
CA TYR A 204 4.55 -23.70 -7.44
C TYR A 204 4.28 -23.42 -5.97
N ALA A 205 4.46 -22.20 -5.50
CA ALA A 205 4.03 -21.76 -4.17
C ALA A 205 3.62 -20.28 -4.20
N LYS A 206 2.95 -19.83 -3.13
CA LYS A 206 2.48 -18.45 -3.00
C LYS A 206 3.06 -17.78 -1.76
N PHE A 207 3.53 -16.55 -1.91
CA PHE A 207 3.99 -15.72 -0.80
C PHE A 207 3.15 -14.45 -0.70
N GLU A 208 2.34 -14.40 0.36
CA GLU A 208 1.55 -13.24 0.77
C GLU A 208 1.79 -12.97 2.25
N THR A 209 1.85 -11.69 2.62
CA THR A 209 2.04 -11.29 4.03
C THR A 209 0.73 -11.38 4.81
N PHE A 210 -0.39 -11.06 4.16
CA PHE A 210 -1.72 -11.05 4.76
C PHE A 210 -2.73 -11.83 3.89
N PRO A 211 -3.72 -12.50 4.50
CA PRO A 211 -3.87 -12.68 5.94
C PRO A 211 -2.72 -13.54 6.53
N ILE A 212 -2.50 -13.41 7.84
CA ILE A 212 -1.52 -14.26 8.55
C ILE A 212 -2.26 -15.53 8.98
N TRP A 213 -1.92 -16.63 8.32
CA TRP A 213 -2.69 -17.88 8.36
C TRP A 213 -2.78 -18.54 9.74
N ASP A 214 -1.76 -18.36 10.58
CA ASP A 214 -1.65 -18.91 11.92
C ASP A 214 -2.09 -17.93 13.02
N LEU A 215 -2.62 -16.75 12.64
CA LEU A 215 -3.38 -15.89 13.56
C LEU A 215 -4.88 -16.18 13.46
N PRO A 216 -5.66 -16.04 14.56
CA PRO A 216 -7.10 -16.24 14.52
C PRO A 216 -7.82 -15.36 13.47
N LEU A 217 -8.95 -15.84 12.95
CA LEU A 217 -9.76 -15.09 11.98
C LEU A 217 -10.18 -13.71 12.50
N LYS A 218 -10.55 -13.65 13.78
CA LYS A 218 -10.98 -12.41 14.45
C LYS A 218 -9.81 -11.57 14.99
N HIS A 219 -8.56 -11.97 14.73
CA HIS A 219 -7.40 -11.21 15.18
C HIS A 219 -7.37 -9.84 14.48
N PRO A 220 -7.18 -8.72 15.20
CA PRO A 220 -7.18 -7.38 14.61
C PRO A 220 -6.27 -7.20 13.40
N VAL A 221 -5.11 -7.87 13.36
CA VAL A 221 -4.20 -7.85 12.20
C VAL A 221 -4.87 -8.39 10.92
N ASN A 222 -5.60 -9.51 11.01
CA ASN A 222 -6.31 -10.07 9.87
C ASN A 222 -7.50 -9.17 9.48
N LEU A 223 -8.24 -8.63 10.47
CA LEU A 223 -9.34 -7.69 10.20
C LEU A 223 -8.86 -6.36 9.59
N ALA A 224 -7.64 -5.90 9.91
CA ALA A 224 -7.02 -4.74 9.27
C ALA A 224 -6.69 -4.98 7.80
N TYR A 225 -6.31 -6.21 7.44
CA TYR A 225 -6.16 -6.61 6.05
C TYR A 225 -7.51 -6.60 5.30
N GLU A 226 -8.56 -7.18 5.89
CA GLU A 226 -9.93 -7.14 5.33
C GLU A 226 -10.43 -5.70 5.14
N ALA A 227 -10.11 -4.80 6.08
CA ALA A 227 -10.38 -3.37 5.92
C ALA A 227 -9.55 -2.77 4.77
N ALA A 228 -8.31 -3.21 4.54
CA ALA A 228 -7.48 -2.71 3.45
C ALA A 228 -7.91 -3.21 2.05
N THR A 229 -8.78 -4.23 1.98
CA THR A 229 -9.29 -4.84 0.73
C THR A 229 -10.81 -4.73 0.58
N ALA A 230 -11.46 -3.90 1.39
CA ALA A 230 -12.91 -3.77 1.41
C ALA A 230 -13.50 -3.33 0.06
N ASP A 231 -12.75 -2.57 -0.74
CA ASP A 231 -13.10 -2.07 -2.08
C ASP A 231 -13.14 -3.20 -3.13
N ILE A 232 -12.19 -4.13 -3.07
CA ILE A 232 -12.11 -5.28 -3.99
C ILE A 232 -12.88 -6.52 -3.50
N GLY A 233 -13.44 -6.46 -2.29
CA GLY A 233 -14.31 -7.49 -1.73
C GLY A 233 -13.57 -8.77 -1.28
N ASP A 234 -12.26 -8.71 -1.07
CA ASP A 234 -11.54 -9.83 -0.47
C ASP A 234 -11.84 -9.84 1.04
N PHE A 235 -12.29 -10.99 1.56
CA PHE A 235 -12.62 -11.18 2.98
C PHE A 235 -11.98 -12.45 3.55
N ASN A 236 -11.65 -12.40 4.84
CA ASN A 236 -11.00 -13.52 5.51
C ASN A 236 -12.01 -14.61 5.88
N LEU A 237 -11.58 -15.86 5.81
CA LEU A 237 -12.35 -17.01 6.25
C LEU A 237 -11.45 -18.14 6.75
N ILE A 238 -12.05 -19.14 7.41
CA ILE A 238 -11.33 -20.34 7.82
C ILE A 238 -11.11 -21.23 6.60
N ASP A 239 -9.87 -21.62 6.36
CA ASP A 239 -9.52 -22.59 5.32
C ASP A 239 -10.13 -23.95 5.67
N SER A 240 -11.29 -24.25 5.08
CA SER A 240 -12.02 -25.50 5.30
C SER A 240 -11.23 -26.71 4.84
N PHE A 241 -10.41 -26.57 3.78
CA PHE A 241 -9.57 -27.66 3.28
C PHE A 241 -8.46 -28.01 4.28
N HIS A 242 -7.83 -27.01 4.90
CA HIS A 242 -6.81 -27.25 5.92
C HIS A 242 -7.41 -27.87 7.19
N LEU A 243 -8.60 -27.40 7.58
CA LEU A 243 -9.33 -27.94 8.73
C LEU A 243 -9.72 -29.40 8.52
N GLU A 244 -10.23 -29.76 7.34
CA GLU A 244 -10.60 -31.13 6.99
C GLU A 244 -9.37 -32.06 6.92
N ALA A 245 -8.29 -31.60 6.28
CA ALA A 245 -7.10 -32.43 6.06
C ALA A 245 -6.28 -32.67 7.34
N TYR A 246 -6.24 -31.70 8.27
CA TYR A 246 -5.31 -31.72 9.40
C TYR A 246 -5.97 -31.53 10.77
N GLY A 247 -7.27 -31.24 10.84
CA GLY A 247 -7.96 -30.89 12.08
C GLY A 247 -7.49 -29.56 12.70
N LYS A 248 -6.81 -28.71 11.91
CA LYS A 248 -6.20 -27.45 12.37
C LYS A 248 -6.86 -26.27 11.68
N SER A 249 -7.25 -25.27 12.45
CA SER A 249 -7.78 -24.03 11.91
C SER A 249 -6.65 -23.16 11.36
N ALA A 250 -6.84 -22.64 10.15
CA ALA A 250 -5.97 -21.67 9.51
C ALA A 250 -6.82 -20.61 8.81
N VAL A 251 -6.29 -19.39 8.67
CA VAL A 251 -6.98 -18.29 8.00
C VAL A 251 -6.49 -18.14 6.57
N ASN A 252 -7.43 -18.05 5.65
CA ASN A 252 -7.20 -17.70 4.27
C ASN A 252 -8.26 -16.67 3.83
N TYR A 253 -8.41 -16.41 2.55
CA TYR A 253 -9.42 -15.48 2.03
C TYR A 253 -10.19 -16.10 0.87
N ASN A 254 -11.38 -15.54 0.61
CA ASN A 254 -12.38 -16.13 -0.28
C ASN A 254 -11.84 -16.53 -1.66
N ARG A 255 -11.11 -15.64 -2.34
CA ARG A 255 -10.62 -15.88 -3.69
C ARG A 255 -9.69 -17.10 -3.80
N ASP A 256 -8.79 -17.26 -2.84
CA ASP A 256 -7.83 -18.37 -2.83
C ASP A 256 -8.50 -19.69 -2.47
N VAL A 257 -9.45 -19.65 -1.53
CA VAL A 257 -10.23 -20.84 -1.15
C VAL A 257 -11.17 -21.28 -2.28
N GLU A 258 -11.84 -20.34 -2.94
CA GLU A 258 -12.72 -20.62 -4.08
C GLU A 258 -11.97 -21.21 -5.28
N ILE A 259 -10.76 -20.72 -5.57
CA ILE A 259 -9.98 -21.20 -6.73
C ILE A 259 -9.17 -22.48 -6.43
N PHE A 260 -8.96 -22.82 -5.15
CA PHE A 260 -8.11 -23.93 -4.76
C PHE A 260 -8.48 -25.29 -5.40
N PRO A 261 -9.75 -25.72 -5.49
CA PRO A 261 -10.10 -26.98 -6.15
C PRO A 261 -9.67 -27.04 -7.62
N VAL A 262 -9.78 -25.93 -8.34
CA VAL A 262 -9.34 -25.81 -9.73
C VAL A 262 -7.81 -25.88 -9.80
N LEU A 263 -7.12 -25.14 -8.94
CA LEU A 263 -5.66 -25.18 -8.87
C LEU A 263 -5.13 -26.57 -8.55
N LYS A 264 -5.74 -27.26 -7.58
CA LYS A 264 -5.39 -28.64 -7.21
C LYS A 264 -5.45 -29.56 -8.43
N ARG A 265 -6.56 -29.51 -9.19
CA ARG A 265 -6.73 -30.31 -10.42
C ARG A 265 -5.72 -29.95 -11.50
N ILE A 266 -5.40 -28.67 -11.69
CA ILE A 266 -4.36 -28.24 -12.64
C ILE A 266 -3.00 -28.81 -12.23
N LEU A 267 -2.63 -28.72 -10.95
CA LEU A 267 -1.36 -29.27 -10.44
C LEU A 267 -1.32 -30.80 -10.59
N GLU A 268 -2.41 -31.51 -10.29
CA GLU A 268 -2.49 -32.97 -10.47
C GLU A 268 -2.32 -33.37 -11.93
N LYS A 269 -2.99 -32.67 -12.84
CA LYS A 269 -2.88 -32.91 -14.28
C LYS A 269 -1.46 -32.64 -14.80
N LEU A 270 -0.84 -31.55 -14.35
CA LEU A 270 0.52 -31.17 -14.74
C LEU A 270 1.55 -32.18 -14.23
N THR A 271 1.39 -32.63 -12.99
CA THR A 271 2.38 -33.46 -12.30
C THR A 271 2.19 -34.94 -12.55
N GLY A 272 0.99 -35.37 -12.96
CA GLY A 272 0.60 -36.77 -13.11
C GLY A 272 0.47 -37.52 -11.78
N ALA A 273 0.41 -36.79 -10.65
CA ALA A 273 0.36 -37.33 -9.31
C ALA A 273 -0.62 -36.54 -8.44
N GLU A 274 -0.98 -37.08 -7.27
CA GLU A 274 -1.78 -36.34 -6.29
C GLU A 274 -1.07 -35.04 -5.88
N SER A 275 -1.84 -33.96 -5.75
CA SER A 275 -1.29 -32.67 -5.32
C SER A 275 -0.74 -32.77 -3.90
N MET A 276 0.50 -32.30 -3.70
CA MET A 276 1.08 -32.18 -2.36
C MET A 276 0.38 -31.14 -1.48
N TYR A 277 -0.35 -30.20 -2.09
CA TYR A 277 -1.16 -29.24 -1.38
C TYR A 277 -2.54 -29.81 -1.13
N LYS A 278 -2.91 -29.93 0.15
CA LYS A 278 -4.25 -30.30 0.57
C LYS A 278 -5.12 -29.09 0.85
N SER A 279 -4.52 -27.91 1.00
CA SER A 279 -5.22 -26.64 1.19
C SER A 279 -4.45 -25.44 0.60
N PRO A 280 -5.10 -24.27 0.40
CA PRO A 280 -4.39 -23.04 0.04
C PRO A 280 -3.43 -22.56 1.13
N THR A 281 -3.67 -22.91 2.40
CA THR A 281 -2.67 -22.69 3.48
C THR A 281 -1.37 -23.46 3.21
N ASP A 282 -1.43 -24.71 2.77
CA ASP A 282 -0.23 -25.50 2.43
C ASP A 282 0.55 -24.87 1.25
N MET A 283 -0.17 -24.29 0.30
CA MET A 283 0.38 -23.60 -0.87
C MET A 283 1.16 -22.33 -0.49
N GLY A 284 0.78 -21.70 0.62
CA GLY A 284 1.45 -20.54 1.20
C GLY A 284 2.83 -20.86 1.78
N VAL A 285 3.70 -19.84 1.86
CA VAL A 285 5.01 -19.92 2.56
C VAL A 285 5.18 -18.85 3.63
N ASN A 286 4.13 -18.13 4.00
CA ASN A 286 4.20 -16.98 4.91
C ASN A 286 4.66 -17.37 6.33
N ARG A 287 5.60 -16.59 6.88
CA ARG A 287 6.12 -16.70 8.26
C ARG A 287 5.99 -15.40 9.04
N ALA A 288 5.12 -14.47 8.65
CA ALA A 288 5.01 -13.15 9.28
C ALA A 288 4.75 -13.20 10.79
N SER A 289 3.95 -14.15 11.29
CA SER A 289 3.69 -14.34 12.72
C SER A 289 4.96 -14.49 13.57
N SER A 290 6.01 -15.09 13.01
CA SER A 290 7.28 -15.30 13.71
C SER A 290 7.98 -14.02 14.14
N GLY A 291 7.78 -12.94 13.38
CA GLY A 291 8.33 -11.63 13.67
C GLY A 291 7.57 -10.90 14.77
N ILE A 292 6.34 -11.30 15.10
CA ILE A 292 5.55 -10.63 16.14
C ILE A 292 6.20 -10.88 17.51
N SER A 293 6.66 -9.81 18.14
CA SER A 293 7.29 -9.82 19.47
C SER A 293 6.39 -9.26 20.57
N ASP A 294 5.36 -8.48 20.22
CA ASP A 294 4.36 -7.96 21.16
C ASP A 294 2.97 -7.96 20.51
N ASP A 295 2.20 -9.01 20.80
CA ASP A 295 0.87 -9.25 20.22
C ASP A 295 -0.12 -8.14 20.56
N LYS A 296 -0.11 -7.64 21.81
CA LYS A 296 -1.01 -6.56 22.24
C LYS A 296 -0.75 -5.27 21.46
N ALA A 297 0.53 -4.95 21.23
CA ALA A 297 0.92 -3.78 20.46
C ALA A 297 0.51 -3.86 18.98
N VAL A 298 0.67 -5.01 18.32
CA VAL A 298 0.19 -5.18 16.93
C VAL A 298 -1.33 -5.14 16.84
N GLN A 299 -2.04 -5.69 17.85
CA GLN A 299 -3.50 -5.62 17.90
C GLN A 299 -4.02 -4.18 17.99
N GLU A 300 -3.40 -3.33 18.82
CA GLU A 300 -3.78 -1.92 18.92
C GLU A 300 -3.45 -1.15 17.65
N ALA A 301 -2.27 -1.39 17.06
CA ALA A 301 -1.87 -0.77 15.80
C ALA A 301 -2.81 -1.13 14.64
N ALA A 302 -3.23 -2.39 14.57
CA ALA A 302 -4.20 -2.88 13.59
C ALA A 302 -5.60 -2.25 13.78
N LYS A 303 -6.07 -2.08 15.02
CA LYS A 303 -7.31 -1.35 15.32
C LYS A 303 -7.26 0.09 14.82
N GLN A 304 -6.15 0.79 15.05
CA GLN A 304 -5.94 2.14 14.53
C GLN A 304 -5.93 2.16 13.00
N GLU A 305 -5.35 1.15 12.34
CA GLU A 305 -5.40 1.04 10.87
C GLU A 305 -6.83 0.86 10.34
N VAL A 306 -7.68 0.06 11.01
CA VAL A 306 -9.09 -0.08 10.61
C VAL A 306 -9.81 1.28 10.70
N ILE A 307 -9.58 2.07 11.75
CA ILE A 307 -10.12 3.43 11.86
C ILE A 307 -9.60 4.33 10.74
N ARG A 308 -8.31 4.24 10.38
CA ARG A 308 -7.77 5.00 9.23
C ARG A 308 -8.45 4.60 7.92
N ARG A 309 -8.71 3.31 7.71
CA ARG A 309 -9.41 2.81 6.52
C ARG A 309 -10.85 3.29 6.44
N TYR A 310 -11.54 3.37 7.57
CA TYR A 310 -12.87 3.98 7.64
C TYR A 310 -12.86 5.41 7.10
N PHE A 311 -12.04 6.30 7.68
CA PHE A 311 -11.95 7.70 7.22
C PHE A 311 -11.56 7.81 5.75
N ARG A 312 -10.62 6.97 5.30
CA ARG A 312 -10.19 6.94 3.90
C ARG A 312 -11.34 6.60 2.96
N TYR A 313 -12.06 5.50 3.19
CA TYR A 313 -13.17 5.13 2.32
C TYR A 313 -14.35 6.07 2.43
N SER A 314 -14.61 6.67 3.60
CA SER A 314 -15.62 7.72 3.71
C SER A 314 -15.28 8.92 2.82
N CYS A 315 -14.01 9.33 2.74
CA CYS A 315 -13.56 10.38 1.82
C CYS A 315 -13.64 9.92 0.36
N GLU A 316 -13.15 8.73 0.04
CA GLU A 316 -13.19 8.18 -1.33
C GLU A 316 -14.64 8.00 -1.83
N TYR A 317 -15.59 7.67 -0.95
CA TYR A 317 -17.02 7.59 -1.28
C TYR A 317 -17.59 8.94 -1.68
N VAL A 318 -17.38 9.99 -0.89
CA VAL A 318 -17.89 11.34 -1.25
C VAL A 318 -17.18 11.93 -2.47
N MET A 319 -15.96 11.48 -2.77
CA MET A 319 -15.25 11.81 -4.01
C MET A 319 -15.69 10.98 -5.22
N GLY A 320 -16.52 9.94 -5.02
CA GLY A 320 -17.04 9.09 -6.10
C GLY A 320 -16.08 7.99 -6.58
N PHE A 321 -15.08 7.61 -5.77
CA PHE A 321 -14.11 6.57 -6.13
C PHE A 321 -14.52 5.15 -5.73
N VAL A 322 -15.35 5.00 -4.70
CA VAL A 322 -15.82 3.70 -4.19
C VAL A 322 -17.31 3.75 -3.89
N ASP A 323 -17.96 2.59 -3.88
CA ASP A 323 -19.37 2.46 -3.50
C ASP A 323 -19.57 2.51 -1.98
N ASN A 324 -20.78 2.86 -1.55
CA ASN A 324 -21.15 2.93 -0.13
C ASN A 324 -20.93 1.59 0.60
N ASP A 325 -21.08 0.46 -0.10
CA ASP A 325 -20.84 -0.88 0.43
C ASP A 325 -19.42 -1.04 0.98
N THR A 326 -18.43 -0.36 0.39
CA THR A 326 -17.04 -0.36 0.87
C THR A 326 -16.94 0.25 2.26
N VAL A 327 -17.62 1.38 2.49
CA VAL A 327 -17.66 2.06 3.79
C VAL A 327 -18.37 1.19 4.82
N GLN A 328 -19.53 0.63 4.46
CA GLN A 328 -20.32 -0.25 5.36
C GLN A 328 -19.55 -1.50 5.79
N ARG A 329 -18.74 -2.10 4.90
CA ARG A 329 -17.87 -3.24 5.25
C ARG A 329 -16.88 -2.86 6.34
N VAL A 330 -16.21 -1.70 6.22
CA VAL A 330 -15.26 -1.26 7.24
C VAL A 330 -15.94 -0.85 8.54
N GLU A 331 -17.13 -0.24 8.49
CA GLU A 331 -17.93 0.02 9.69
C GLU A 331 -18.29 -1.26 10.45
N LEU A 332 -18.64 -2.33 9.73
CA LEU A 332 -18.90 -3.63 10.34
C LEU A 332 -17.63 -4.19 11.01
N LEU A 333 -16.46 -4.03 10.39
CA LEU A 333 -15.18 -4.42 11.00
C LEU A 333 -14.87 -3.61 12.26
N MET A 334 -15.14 -2.30 12.26
CA MET A 334 -15.00 -1.47 13.45
C MET A 334 -15.90 -1.94 14.59
N LYS A 335 -17.16 -2.29 14.29
CA LYS A 335 -18.10 -2.88 15.27
C LYS A 335 -17.57 -4.20 15.81
N LYS A 336 -17.07 -5.11 14.97
CA LYS A 336 -16.45 -6.39 15.39
C LYS A 336 -15.26 -6.17 16.33
N LEU A 337 -14.50 -5.10 16.13
CA LEU A 337 -13.34 -4.73 16.95
C LEU A 337 -13.69 -3.87 18.17
N ASN A 338 -14.96 -3.49 18.35
CA ASN A 338 -15.43 -2.55 19.37
C ASN A 338 -14.66 -1.22 19.35
N VAL A 339 -14.40 -0.68 18.16
CA VAL A 339 -13.72 0.62 17.98
C VAL A 339 -14.64 1.65 17.35
N GLN A 340 -14.41 2.91 17.68
CA GLN A 340 -15.12 4.07 17.16
C GLN A 340 -14.12 5.05 16.50
N PRO A 341 -14.55 5.91 15.57
CA PRO A 341 -13.67 6.91 14.96
C PRO A 341 -12.95 7.76 16.02
N GLU A 342 -13.65 8.10 17.10
CA GLU A 342 -13.16 8.88 18.24
C GLU A 342 -12.07 8.20 19.08
N HIS A 343 -11.82 6.89 18.90
CA HIS A 343 -10.69 6.21 19.54
C HIS A 343 -9.34 6.65 18.95
N ARG A 344 -9.33 7.27 17.77
CA ARG A 344 -8.18 7.99 17.25
C ARG A 344 -8.06 9.34 17.96
N ARG A 345 -7.02 9.51 18.78
CA ARG A 345 -6.85 10.64 19.72
C ARG A 345 -6.97 12.04 19.09
N VAL A 346 -6.59 12.19 17.83
CA VAL A 346 -6.61 13.47 17.09
C VAL A 346 -7.99 13.86 16.54
N VAL A 347 -8.98 12.95 16.53
CA VAL A 347 -10.30 13.24 15.94
C VAL A 347 -11.09 14.27 16.74
N LYS A 348 -11.30 14.04 18.04
CA LYS A 348 -12.05 14.99 18.88
C LYS A 348 -11.40 16.38 18.95
N PRO A 349 -10.07 16.51 19.14
CA PRO A 349 -9.41 17.82 19.14
C PRO A 349 -9.56 18.60 17.84
N ALA A 350 -9.47 17.94 16.67
CA ALA A 350 -9.68 18.60 15.38
C ALA A 350 -11.12 19.11 15.24
N LYS A 351 -12.13 18.30 15.62
CA LYS A 351 -13.55 18.70 15.64
C LYS A 351 -13.76 19.90 16.56
N LYS A 352 -13.17 19.88 17.76
CA LYS A 352 -13.23 20.98 18.72
C LYS A 352 -12.61 22.27 18.15
N ALA A 353 -11.45 22.16 17.49
CA ALA A 353 -10.80 23.31 16.86
C ALA A 353 -11.67 23.97 15.78
N ALA A 354 -12.40 23.18 14.98
CA ALA A 354 -13.35 23.71 13.99
C ALA A 354 -14.53 24.44 14.65
N LEU A 355 -15.07 23.93 15.76
CA LEU A 355 -16.14 24.57 16.51
C LEU A 355 -15.68 25.88 17.16
N GLU A 356 -14.48 25.89 17.75
CA GLU A 356 -13.86 27.10 18.31
C GLU A 356 -13.58 28.15 17.23
N ALA A 357 -13.15 27.72 16.04
CA ALA A 357 -12.96 28.59 14.87
C ALA A 357 -14.28 29.27 14.47
N LYS A 358 -15.38 28.50 14.41
CA LYS A 358 -16.73 29.01 14.13
C LYS A 358 -17.21 30.00 15.20
N ALA A 359 -17.05 29.66 16.47
CA ALA A 359 -17.43 30.52 17.59
C ALA A 359 -16.67 31.86 17.59
N ALA A 360 -15.36 31.80 17.30
CA ALA A 360 -14.50 32.98 17.22
C ALA A 360 -14.58 33.74 15.87
N LYS A 361 -15.43 33.29 14.93
CA LYS A 361 -15.49 33.78 13.54
C LYS A 361 -14.11 33.81 12.84
N LYS A 362 -13.21 32.91 13.25
CA LYS A 362 -11.86 32.76 12.71
C LYS A 362 -11.89 31.67 11.65
N GLY A 363 -12.07 32.07 10.39
CA GLY A 363 -12.18 31.22 9.21
C GLY A 363 -12.10 32.05 7.94
N HIS A 364 -12.52 31.51 6.79
CA HIS A 364 -12.53 32.26 5.53
C HIS A 364 -13.83 32.00 4.76
N LYS A 365 -14.49 33.07 4.30
CA LYS A 365 -15.75 33.01 3.51
C LYS A 365 -16.84 32.11 4.13
N GLY A 366 -16.97 32.13 5.46
CA GLY A 366 -17.95 31.32 6.20
C GLY A 366 -17.59 29.83 6.39
N ILE A 367 -16.38 29.44 5.98
CA ILE A 367 -15.85 28.08 6.14
C ILE A 367 -14.94 28.03 7.37
N PHE A 368 -15.19 27.06 8.25
CA PHE A 368 -14.47 26.85 9.51
C PHE A 368 -13.96 25.41 9.56
N CYS A 369 -12.64 25.28 9.51
CA CYS A 369 -11.93 24.00 9.46
C CYS A 369 -11.02 23.88 10.67
N GLY A 370 -10.94 22.66 11.21
CA GLY A 370 -10.07 22.30 12.32
C GLY A 370 -9.11 21.19 11.92
N ALA A 371 -8.01 21.13 12.64
CA ALA A 371 -6.95 20.17 12.45
C ALA A 371 -6.30 19.83 13.79
N ALA A 372 -5.79 18.62 13.94
CA ALA A 372 -5.02 18.21 15.13
C ALA A 372 -3.90 17.23 14.78
N ILE A 373 -2.83 17.28 15.56
CA ILE A 373 -1.66 16.40 15.48
C ILE A 373 -1.32 15.87 16.87
N GLU A 374 -0.98 14.59 16.94
CA GLU A 374 -0.38 13.98 18.12
C GLU A 374 1.14 13.90 17.95
N LEU A 375 1.87 14.66 18.76
CA LEU A 375 3.32 14.68 18.74
C LEU A 375 3.90 13.42 19.41
N LYS A 376 5.19 13.12 19.16
CA LYS A 376 5.88 11.93 19.70
C LYS A 376 5.94 11.86 21.22
N ASN A 377 5.81 13.00 21.90
CA ASN A 377 5.71 13.11 23.36
C ASN A 377 4.28 12.84 23.88
N GLY A 378 3.28 12.65 22.99
CA GLY A 378 1.89 12.38 23.31
C GLY A 378 1.02 13.64 23.50
N SER A 379 1.60 14.84 23.36
CA SER A 379 0.87 16.10 23.37
C SER A 379 0.03 16.25 22.10
N ILE A 380 -1.08 16.98 22.22
CA ILE A 380 -1.98 17.27 21.10
C ILE A 380 -1.89 18.75 20.79
N VAL A 381 -1.51 19.06 19.56
CA VAL A 381 -1.53 20.43 19.02
C VAL A 381 -2.67 20.55 18.02
N THR A 382 -3.33 21.70 17.98
CA THR A 382 -4.43 21.98 17.07
C THR A 382 -4.13 23.15 16.14
N GLY A 383 -4.81 23.16 15.00
CA GLY A 383 -4.79 24.22 14.01
C GLY A 383 -6.21 24.56 13.55
N LYS A 384 -6.42 25.81 13.17
CA LYS A 384 -7.69 26.27 12.60
C LYS A 384 -7.44 27.21 11.44
N ASN A 385 -8.32 27.18 10.45
CA ASN A 385 -8.18 28.08 9.31
C ASN A 385 -8.45 29.54 9.70
N SER A 386 -7.95 30.45 8.89
CA SER A 386 -8.14 31.89 9.05
C SER A 386 -8.13 32.55 7.67
N PRO A 387 -8.37 33.87 7.55
CA PRO A 387 -8.20 34.55 6.27
C PRO A 387 -6.79 34.40 5.68
N LEU A 388 -5.77 34.24 6.53
CA LEU A 388 -4.36 34.18 6.10
C LEU A 388 -3.90 32.78 5.71
N MET A 389 -4.44 31.72 6.30
CA MET A 389 -3.90 30.37 6.12
C MET A 389 -4.91 29.27 6.40
N HIS A 390 -4.68 28.12 5.77
CA HIS A 390 -5.45 26.89 5.99
C HIS A 390 -5.24 26.29 7.38
N ALA A 391 -6.12 25.38 7.78
CA ALA A 391 -6.02 24.69 9.07
C ALA A 391 -4.78 23.79 9.15
N ALA A 392 -4.38 23.15 8.04
CA ALA A 392 -3.16 22.34 7.96
C ALA A 392 -1.90 23.19 8.14
N SER A 393 -1.82 24.35 7.48
CA SER A 393 -0.76 25.34 7.66
C SER A 393 -0.63 25.78 9.11
N SER A 394 -1.75 26.22 9.71
CA SER A 394 -1.78 26.64 11.12
C SER A 394 -1.37 25.51 12.06
N LEU A 395 -1.81 24.27 11.79
CA LEU A 395 -1.45 23.10 12.59
C LEU A 395 0.06 22.87 12.59
N VAL A 396 0.68 22.86 11.42
CA VAL A 396 2.12 22.59 11.29
C VAL A 396 2.94 23.69 11.95
N LEU A 397 2.59 24.97 11.75
CA LEU A 397 3.27 26.10 12.39
C LEU A 397 3.15 26.04 13.93
N ASN A 398 1.98 25.72 14.45
CA ASN A 398 1.78 25.54 15.90
C ASN A 398 2.59 24.35 16.44
N ALA A 399 2.61 23.24 15.71
CA ALA A 399 3.33 22.04 16.10
C ALA A 399 4.84 22.25 16.17
N VAL A 400 5.42 22.93 15.19
CA VAL A 400 6.87 23.24 15.24
C VAL A 400 7.21 24.29 16.28
N LYS A 401 6.29 25.21 16.60
CA LYS A 401 6.46 26.14 17.72
C LYS A 401 6.49 25.40 19.05
N GLU A 402 5.55 24.49 19.28
CA GLU A 402 5.52 23.63 20.47
C GLU A 402 6.82 22.83 20.62
N LEU A 403 7.27 22.16 19.55
CA LEU A 403 8.51 21.36 19.54
C LEU A 403 9.80 22.19 19.71
N ALA A 404 9.74 23.47 19.38
CA ALA A 404 10.84 24.42 19.53
C ALA A 404 10.74 25.26 20.81
N GLU A 405 9.71 25.03 21.63
CA GLU A 405 9.40 25.83 22.83
C GLU A 405 9.27 27.33 22.52
N ILE A 406 8.78 27.67 21.32
CA ILE A 406 8.57 29.04 20.87
C ILE A 406 7.21 29.54 21.42
N PRO A 407 7.17 30.66 22.18
CA PRO A 407 5.93 31.21 22.71
C PRO A 407 4.86 31.45 21.65
N ASP A 408 3.59 31.18 21.99
CA ASP A 408 2.48 31.24 21.04
C ASP A 408 2.26 32.65 20.43
N HIS A 409 2.57 33.71 21.17
CA HIS A 409 2.44 35.08 20.66
C HIS A 409 3.51 35.48 19.63
N LEU A 410 4.58 34.70 19.46
CA LEU A 410 5.62 35.00 18.48
C LEU A 410 5.23 34.52 17.07
N HIS A 411 5.36 35.44 16.11
CA HIS A 411 5.17 35.15 14.69
C HIS A 411 6.48 34.61 14.09
N ILE A 412 6.39 33.46 13.41
CA ILE A 412 7.52 32.81 12.73
C ILE A 412 7.50 32.99 11.21
N LEU A 413 6.41 33.55 10.66
CA LEU A 413 6.32 33.97 9.27
C LEU A 413 6.32 35.49 9.21
N SER A 414 7.10 36.07 8.30
CA SER A 414 7.09 37.52 8.07
C SER A 414 5.76 37.96 7.45
N PRO A 415 5.10 39.02 7.97
CA PRO A 415 3.93 39.62 7.33
C PRO A 415 4.18 40.02 5.87
N GLU A 416 5.37 40.55 5.56
CA GLU A 416 5.76 40.99 4.22
C GLU A 416 5.75 39.84 3.20
N ILE A 417 6.15 38.64 3.64
CA ILE A 417 6.13 37.42 2.80
C ILE A 417 4.69 36.97 2.56
N ILE A 418 3.86 36.96 3.61
CA ILE A 418 2.44 36.60 3.51
C ILE A 418 1.71 37.56 2.57
N ASP A 419 1.96 38.86 2.68
CA ASP A 419 1.34 39.89 1.84
C ASP A 419 1.81 39.79 0.38
N SER A 420 3.10 39.48 0.15
CA SER A 420 3.64 39.28 -1.20
C SER A 420 2.99 38.08 -1.88
N ILE A 421 2.87 36.94 -1.19
CA ILE A 421 2.21 35.73 -1.72
C ILE A 421 0.72 36.00 -1.94
N SER A 422 0.06 36.68 -1.00
CA SER A 422 -1.36 37.03 -1.12
C SER A 422 -1.61 37.93 -2.32
N SER A 423 -0.75 38.92 -2.56
CA SER A 423 -0.83 39.84 -3.72
C SER A 423 -0.55 39.11 -5.02
N LEU A 424 0.44 38.21 -5.07
CA LEU A 424 0.68 37.35 -6.23
C LEU A 424 -0.57 36.52 -6.58
N LYS A 425 -1.15 35.84 -5.57
CA LYS A 425 -2.35 35.01 -5.76
C LYS A 425 -3.52 35.86 -6.24
N LYS A 426 -3.79 36.98 -5.58
CA LYS A 426 -4.97 37.82 -5.84
C LYS A 426 -4.84 38.65 -7.11
N ASP A 427 -3.78 39.45 -7.21
CA ASP A 427 -3.69 40.54 -8.17
C ASP A 427 -3.01 40.13 -9.49
N ILE A 428 -2.20 39.06 -9.48
CA ILE A 428 -1.49 38.57 -10.68
C ILE A 428 -2.14 37.27 -11.19
N LEU A 429 -2.31 36.28 -10.33
CA LEU A 429 -2.80 34.95 -10.72
C LEU A 429 -4.34 34.86 -10.70
N ASN A 430 -5.04 35.88 -10.20
CA ASN A 430 -6.51 35.91 -10.06
C ASN A 430 -7.08 34.67 -9.33
N ALA A 431 -6.32 34.16 -8.36
CA ALA A 431 -6.71 33.00 -7.58
C ALA A 431 -7.91 33.32 -6.68
N LYS A 432 -8.87 32.39 -6.64
CA LYS A 432 -10.08 32.52 -5.79
C LYS A 432 -9.79 32.38 -4.30
N SER A 433 -8.75 31.62 -3.95
CA SER A 433 -8.26 31.43 -2.58
C SER A 433 -6.97 32.19 -2.39
N ILE A 434 -6.91 33.01 -1.34
CA ILE A 434 -5.73 33.84 -1.01
C ILE A 434 -5.03 33.29 0.23
N SER A 435 -5.74 32.51 1.05
CA SER A 435 -5.15 31.82 2.20
C SER A 435 -3.99 30.93 1.77
N LEU A 436 -2.92 30.92 2.57
CA LEU A 436 -1.77 30.06 2.34
C LEU A 436 -2.12 28.61 2.67
N ASP A 437 -1.91 27.72 1.71
CA ASP A 437 -1.90 26.28 1.95
C ASP A 437 -0.60 25.84 2.61
N LEU A 438 -0.49 24.55 2.95
CA LEU A 438 0.68 24.06 3.67
C LEU A 438 1.96 24.11 2.82
N GLU A 439 1.90 23.86 1.51
CA GLU A 439 3.10 23.92 0.65
C GLU A 439 3.65 25.33 0.61
N GLU A 440 2.79 26.32 0.39
CA GLU A 440 3.14 27.74 0.42
C GLU A 440 3.67 28.18 1.79
N SER A 441 3.08 27.66 2.88
CA SER A 441 3.51 27.98 4.24
C SER A 441 4.89 27.42 4.58
N LEU A 442 5.23 26.22 4.08
CA LEU A 442 6.55 25.63 4.27
C LEU A 442 7.64 26.41 3.49
N ILE A 443 7.33 26.85 2.27
CA ILE A 443 8.21 27.73 1.50
C ILE A 443 8.41 29.06 2.23
N SER A 444 7.32 29.67 2.71
CA SER A 444 7.35 30.92 3.46
C SER A 444 8.19 30.82 4.75
N LEU A 445 8.10 29.70 5.45
CA LEU A 445 8.90 29.42 6.65
C LEU A 445 10.39 29.31 6.30
N SER A 446 10.72 28.64 5.20
CA SER A 446 12.10 28.52 4.70
C SER A 446 12.70 29.88 4.35
N ILE A 447 11.94 30.75 3.69
CA ILE A 447 12.38 32.13 3.38
C ILE A 447 12.54 32.93 4.69
N SER A 448 11.57 32.86 5.61
CA SER A 448 11.63 33.56 6.89
C SER A 448 12.85 33.13 7.74
N ALA A 449 13.26 31.86 7.65
CA ALA A 449 14.42 31.33 8.35
C ALA A 449 15.77 31.94 7.93
N THR A 450 15.82 32.68 6.82
CA THR A 450 17.04 33.39 6.37
C THR A 450 17.37 34.61 7.23
N SER A 451 16.35 35.27 7.78
CA SER A 451 16.49 36.52 8.55
C SER A 451 15.90 36.46 9.97
N ASN A 452 15.11 35.41 10.30
CA ASN A 452 14.51 35.22 11.61
C ASN A 452 15.05 33.93 12.29
N PRO A 453 15.88 34.05 13.35
CA PRO A 453 16.42 32.89 14.08
C PRO A 453 15.34 31.97 14.67
N THR A 454 14.21 32.53 15.10
CA THR A 454 13.06 31.78 15.63
C THR A 454 12.39 30.94 14.54
N ALA A 455 12.26 31.49 13.33
CA ALA A 455 11.76 30.75 12.16
C ALA A 455 12.72 29.62 11.76
N LYS A 456 14.04 29.85 11.85
CA LYS A 456 15.07 28.83 11.60
C LYS A 456 14.99 27.68 12.61
N LEU A 457 14.76 27.99 13.88
CA LEU A 457 14.55 26.97 14.91
C LEU A 457 13.30 26.14 14.60
N ALA A 458 12.16 26.79 14.29
CA ALA A 458 10.93 26.10 13.90
C ALA A 458 11.11 25.19 12.67
N LEU A 459 11.82 25.68 11.63
CA LEU A 459 12.11 24.91 10.42
C LEU A 459 12.87 23.60 10.74
N SER A 460 13.82 23.65 11.68
CA SER A 460 14.60 22.47 12.08
C SER A 460 13.76 21.35 12.70
N LYS A 461 12.58 21.68 13.24
CA LYS A 461 11.66 20.75 13.91
C LYS A 461 10.71 20.01 12.97
N LEU A 462 10.62 20.40 11.69
CA LEU A 462 9.70 19.76 10.74
C LEU A 462 9.90 18.24 10.61
N ARG A 463 11.17 17.76 10.64
CA ARG A 463 11.48 16.32 10.57
C ARG A 463 10.92 15.53 11.75
N GLU A 464 10.70 16.18 12.88
CA GLU A 464 10.17 15.50 14.06
C GLU A 464 8.68 15.13 13.89
N LEU A 465 7.96 15.76 12.94
CA LEU A 465 6.57 15.48 12.62
C LEU A 465 6.37 14.15 11.87
N GLU A 466 7.42 13.59 11.26
CA GLU A 466 7.33 12.33 10.53
C GLU A 466 6.78 11.20 11.43
N GLY A 467 5.77 10.50 10.91
CA GLY A 467 5.06 9.42 11.60
C GLY A 467 4.04 9.88 12.65
N CYS A 468 3.84 11.18 12.86
CA CYS A 468 2.80 11.69 13.76
C CYS A 468 1.40 11.48 13.17
N GLU A 469 0.42 11.22 14.03
CA GLU A 469 -0.97 11.08 13.62
C GLU A 469 -1.60 12.46 13.43
N VAL A 470 -2.25 12.69 12.29
CA VAL A 470 -2.96 13.93 11.96
C VAL A 470 -4.41 13.63 11.62
N HIS A 471 -5.30 14.55 12.00
CA HIS A 471 -6.69 14.54 11.53
C HIS A 471 -7.15 15.92 11.10
N LEU A 472 -7.86 16.01 9.97
CA LEU A 472 -8.51 17.21 9.47
C LEU A 472 -10.02 17.04 9.47
N THR A 473 -10.77 18.12 9.73
CA THR A 473 -12.24 18.10 9.62
C THR A 473 -12.77 18.22 8.18
N HIS A 474 -11.88 18.11 7.19
CA HIS A 474 -12.16 18.23 5.76
C HIS A 474 -11.13 17.45 4.94
N ILE A 475 -11.49 17.14 3.69
CA ILE A 475 -10.59 16.60 2.67
C ILE A 475 -9.57 17.69 2.31
N PRO A 476 -8.26 17.42 2.41
CA PRO A 476 -7.22 18.41 2.14
C PRO A 476 -7.29 18.90 0.70
N THR A 477 -6.89 20.16 0.48
CA THR A 477 -6.63 20.67 -0.88
C THR A 477 -5.34 20.05 -1.44
N PRO A 478 -5.09 20.09 -2.77
CA PRO A 478 -3.88 19.52 -3.35
C PRO A 478 -2.57 20.03 -2.70
N GLY A 479 -2.46 21.33 -2.42
CA GLY A 479 -1.29 21.91 -1.75
C GLY A 479 -1.12 21.44 -0.30
N ASP A 480 -2.24 21.32 0.45
CA ASP A 480 -2.21 20.77 1.81
C ASP A 480 -1.83 19.29 1.83
N GLU A 481 -2.42 18.50 0.93
CA GLU A 481 -2.14 17.07 0.81
C GLU A 481 -0.68 16.82 0.43
N ALA A 482 -0.15 17.57 -0.54
CA ALA A 482 1.24 17.50 -0.94
C ALA A 482 2.19 17.84 0.22
N GLY A 483 1.90 18.91 0.97
CA GLY A 483 2.68 19.30 2.15
C GLY A 483 2.67 18.23 3.24
N LEU A 484 1.50 17.71 3.61
CA LEU A 484 1.34 16.69 4.65
C LEU A 484 2.02 15.38 4.24
N LYS A 485 1.89 14.98 2.97
CA LYS A 485 2.53 13.78 2.43
C LYS A 485 4.06 13.89 2.47
N ARG A 486 4.63 15.05 2.09
CA ARG A 486 6.09 15.28 2.15
C ARG A 486 6.64 15.31 3.57
N LEU A 487 5.84 15.76 4.55
CA LEU A 487 6.19 15.69 5.97
C LEU A 487 6.12 14.27 6.56
N GLY A 488 5.53 13.30 5.82
CA GLY A 488 5.44 11.91 6.26
C GLY A 488 4.51 11.70 7.46
N VAL A 489 3.48 12.53 7.62
CA VAL A 489 2.47 12.36 8.69
C VAL A 489 1.42 11.31 8.30
N ASN A 490 0.83 10.66 9.31
CA ASN A 490 -0.27 9.72 9.13
C ASN A 490 -1.61 10.47 9.14
N LEU A 491 -2.04 10.92 7.96
CA LEU A 491 -3.24 11.74 7.78
C LEU A 491 -4.55 10.91 7.75
N THR A 492 -5.59 11.40 8.43
CA THR A 492 -6.99 11.07 8.15
C THR A 492 -7.83 12.35 8.03
N SER A 493 -8.97 12.27 7.36
CA SER A 493 -9.89 13.40 7.18
C SER A 493 -11.34 12.99 7.36
N GLU A 494 -12.17 13.93 7.82
CA GLU A 494 -13.62 13.82 7.68
C GLU A 494 -14.04 13.98 6.21
N PRO A 495 -15.12 13.32 5.77
CA PRO A 495 -15.58 13.32 4.38
C PRO A 495 -16.34 14.61 4.00
N ASN A 496 -15.76 15.77 4.33
CA ASN A 496 -16.31 17.09 4.03
C ASN A 496 -15.37 17.82 3.06
N PHE A 497 -15.92 18.44 2.02
CA PHE A 497 -15.13 19.30 1.14
C PHE A 497 -14.72 20.61 1.82
N SER A 498 -13.53 21.11 1.51
CA SER A 498 -13.02 22.40 1.97
C SER A 498 -13.65 23.61 1.27
N THR A 499 -14.39 23.38 0.18
CA THR A 499 -15.05 24.42 -0.62
C THR A 499 -16.37 23.89 -1.21
N LYS A 500 -17.21 24.78 -1.75
CA LYS A 500 -18.41 24.41 -2.52
C LYS A 500 -18.12 24.24 -4.02
N ASP A 501 -16.92 24.61 -4.47
CA ASP A 501 -16.53 24.53 -5.87
C ASP A 501 -16.23 23.06 -6.23
N LEU A 502 -16.72 22.62 -7.40
CA LEU A 502 -16.49 21.27 -7.91
C LEU A 502 -15.08 21.04 -8.44
N PHE A 503 -14.34 22.12 -8.73
CA PHE A 503 -12.97 22.10 -9.21
C PHE A 503 -12.16 23.11 -8.42
N THR A 504 -11.03 22.65 -7.87
CA THR A 504 -10.05 23.48 -7.18
C THR A 504 -8.72 23.31 -7.94
N SER A 505 -8.24 24.42 -8.50
CA SER A 505 -7.01 24.50 -9.31
C SER A 505 -5.79 24.81 -8.47
#